data_AF-A0AAF0KQ13-F1
#
_entry.id   AF-A0AAF0KQ13-F1
#
_cell.length_a   1.000
_cell.length_b   1.000
_cell.length_c   1.000
_cell.angle_alpha   90.00
_cell.angle_beta   90.00
_cell.angle_gamma   90.00
#
_symmetry.space_group_name_H-M   'P 1'
#
loop_
_entity.id
_entity.type
_entity.pdbx_description
1 polymer ?
#
loop_
_entity_poly.entity_id
_entity_poly.type
_entity_poly.pdbx_seq_one_letter_code
_entity_poly.pdbx_strand_id
1 'polypeptide(L)'
;MHKLVILLKRRADLTPEQFRAYYEGQHAPLCLRYMIGVSHYARRYIGPGPGMPDLPFDVITEVWIKDRAAFDMVLDAMGKGILPDDVIADEAQLFDRAQSRFCAMLAEHETHIPAT
;
A
#
# COMPACT_ATOMS: atom_id res chain seq x y z
N MET A 1 6.86 -14.36 -9.29
CA MET A 1 6.67 -12.89 -9.19
C MET A 1 6.61 -12.54 -7.72
N HIS A 2 7.23 -11.45 -7.31
CA HIS A 2 7.33 -11.07 -5.90
C HIS A 2 6.33 -9.95 -5.60
N LYS A 3 5.64 -10.03 -4.47
CA LYS A 3 4.54 -9.12 -4.15
C LYS A 3 4.72 -8.55 -2.75
N LEU A 4 4.49 -7.25 -2.64
CA LEU A 4 4.28 -6.55 -1.37
C LEU A 4 2.78 -6.31 -1.21
N VAL A 5 2.30 -6.54 0.00
CA VAL A 5 0.99 -6.08 0.46
C VAL A 5 1.25 -5.03 1.52
N ILE A 6 0.72 -3.83 1.31
CA ILE A 6 0.89 -2.70 2.20
C ILE A 6 -0.50 -2.30 2.70
N LEU A 7 -0.68 -2.34 4.01
CA LEU A 7 -1.93 -1.97 4.66
C LEU A 7 -1.72 -0.58 5.26
N LEU A 8 -2.43 0.42 4.74
CA LEU A 8 -2.22 1.81 5.14
C LEU A 8 -3.47 2.33 5.86
N LYS A 9 -3.25 3.02 6.98
CA LYS A 9 -4.30 3.74 7.72
C LYS A 9 -4.21 5.22 7.37
N ARG A 10 -5.34 5.83 7.02
CA ARG A 10 -5.41 7.29 6.81
C ARG A 10 -5.19 8.01 8.14
N ARG A 11 -4.66 9.23 8.12
CA ARG A 11 -4.70 10.09 9.31
C ARG A 11 -6.13 10.27 9.81
N ALA A 12 -6.29 10.33 11.13
CA ALA A 12 -7.60 10.38 11.78
C ALA A 12 -8.43 11.64 11.44
N ASP A 13 -7.78 12.72 11.02
CA ASP A 13 -8.41 14.01 10.69
C ASP A 13 -8.89 14.12 9.23
N LEU A 14 -8.57 13.14 8.36
CA LEU A 14 -9.00 13.12 6.96
C LEU A 14 -10.27 12.30 6.78
N THR A 15 -11.24 12.78 6.00
CA THR A 15 -12.34 11.89 5.55
C THR A 15 -11.83 10.84 4.55
N PRO A 16 -12.53 9.71 4.34
CA PRO A 16 -12.16 8.74 3.30
C PRO A 16 -12.04 9.35 1.90
N GLU A 17 -12.89 10.32 1.56
CA GLU A 17 -12.88 11.01 0.28
C GLU A 17 -11.66 11.93 0.14
N GLN A 18 -11.34 12.71 1.17
CA GLN A 18 -10.16 13.56 1.20
C GLN A 18 -8.88 12.72 1.09
N PHE A 19 -8.82 11.62 1.86
CA PHE A 19 -7.73 10.67 1.81
C PHE A 19 -7.54 10.11 0.40
N ARG A 20 -8.60 9.60 -0.23
CA ARG A 20 -8.52 9.04 -1.59
C ARG A 20 -8.13 10.09 -2.62
N ALA A 21 -8.69 11.31 -2.53
CA ALA A 21 -8.36 12.39 -3.44
C ALA A 21 -6.87 12.77 -3.37
N TYR A 22 -6.32 12.89 -2.15
CA TYR A 22 -4.90 13.15 -1.94
C TYR A 22 -4.04 11.97 -2.40
N TYR A 23 -4.44 10.74 -2.07
CA TYR A 23 -3.70 9.54 -2.44
C TYR A 23 -3.54 9.46 -3.96
N GLU A 24 -4.63 9.54 -4.71
CA GLU A 24 -4.60 9.39 -6.17
C GLU A 24 -4.04 10.63 -6.89
N GLY A 25 -4.27 11.83 -6.34
CA GLY A 25 -3.84 13.08 -6.96
C GLY A 25 -2.36 13.42 -6.70
N GLN A 26 -1.77 12.92 -5.62
CA GLN A 26 -0.44 13.33 -5.18
C GLN A 26 0.46 12.14 -4.80
N HIS A 27 0.07 11.35 -3.80
CA HIS A 27 0.92 10.29 -3.25
C HIS A 27 1.27 9.23 -4.29
N ALA A 28 0.27 8.70 -5.01
CA ALA A 28 0.49 7.68 -6.02
C ALA A 28 1.39 8.17 -7.19
N PRO A 29 1.14 9.35 -7.81
CA PRO A 29 2.06 9.93 -8.78
C PRO A 29 3.49 10.13 -8.26
N LEU A 30 3.64 10.57 -7.00
CA LEU A 30 4.95 10.72 -6.37
C LEU A 30 5.67 9.37 -6.26
N CYS A 31 5.03 8.36 -5.66
CA CYS A 31 5.62 7.04 -5.49
C CYS A 31 5.96 6.36 -6.81
N LEU A 32 5.16 6.57 -7.87
CA LEU A 32 5.44 6.02 -9.21
C LEU A 32 6.82 6.41 -9.75
N ARG A 33 7.37 7.56 -9.35
CA ARG A 33 8.72 8.00 -9.73
C ARG A 33 9.82 7.06 -9.20
N TYR A 34 9.53 6.34 -8.13
CA TYR A 34 10.46 5.43 -7.44
C TYR A 34 10.16 3.94 -7.74
N MET A 35 9.04 3.62 -8.40
CA MET A 35 8.58 2.26 -8.69
C MET A 35 9.29 1.61 -9.90
N ILE A 36 10.61 1.72 -9.98
CA ILE A 36 11.40 1.11 -11.07
C ILE A 36 11.32 -0.42 -10.95
N GLY A 37 10.95 -1.11 -12.04
CA GLY A 37 10.84 -2.57 -12.07
C GLY A 37 9.54 -3.14 -11.49
N VAL A 38 8.61 -2.27 -11.07
CA VAL A 38 7.25 -2.66 -10.67
C VAL A 38 6.42 -2.97 -11.92
N SER A 39 5.80 -4.15 -11.95
CA SER A 39 4.92 -4.58 -13.04
C SER A 39 3.43 -4.40 -12.74
N HIS A 40 3.06 -4.17 -11.48
CA HIS A 40 1.68 -3.93 -11.08
C HIS A 40 1.63 -3.10 -9.79
N TYR A 41 0.72 -2.13 -9.76
CA TYR A 41 0.45 -1.29 -8.59
C TYR A 41 -1.05 -1.11 -8.43
N ALA A 42 -1.63 -1.75 -7.42
CA ALA A 42 -3.06 -1.69 -7.13
C ALA A 42 -3.31 -1.06 -5.75
N ARG A 43 -4.42 -0.32 -5.63
CA ARG A 43 -4.91 0.27 -4.39
C ARG A 43 -6.39 -0.08 -4.26
N ARG A 44 -6.75 -0.79 -3.19
CA ARG A 44 -8.12 -1.19 -2.89
C ARG A 44 -8.53 -0.49 -1.61
N TYR A 45 -9.32 0.56 -1.75
CA TYR A 45 -9.88 1.30 -0.62
C TYR A 45 -10.96 0.45 0.05
N ILE A 46 -10.85 0.29 1.35
CA ILE A 46 -11.70 -0.60 2.15
C ILE A 46 -12.42 0.20 3.24
N GLY A 47 -13.54 -0.32 3.67
CA GLY A 47 -14.30 0.19 4.79
C GLY A 47 -15.05 -0.95 5.49
N PRO A 48 -15.57 -0.70 6.69
CA PRO A 48 -16.35 -1.70 7.40
C PRO A 48 -17.62 -2.05 6.61
N GLY A 49 -18.02 -3.32 6.66
CA GLY A 49 -19.34 -3.73 6.19
C GLY A 49 -20.46 -3.13 7.06
N PRO A 50 -21.72 -3.15 6.60
CA PRO A 50 -22.85 -2.67 7.40
C PRO A 50 -22.91 -3.32 8.79
N GLY A 51 -22.85 -2.50 9.84
CA GLY A 51 -22.89 -2.97 11.24
C GLY A 51 -21.58 -3.53 11.79
N MET A 52 -20.48 -3.49 11.02
CA MET A 52 -19.15 -3.93 11.47
C MET A 52 -18.34 -2.79 12.11
N PRO A 53 -17.43 -3.09 13.05
CA PRO A 53 -16.53 -2.09 13.63
C PRO A 53 -15.56 -1.54 12.58
N ASP A 54 -15.01 -0.35 12.84
CA ASP A 54 -14.01 0.27 11.97
C ASP A 54 -12.77 -0.61 11.79
N LEU A 55 -12.13 -0.48 10.63
CA LEU A 55 -10.97 -1.26 10.26
C LEU A 55 -9.67 -0.56 10.70
N PRO A 56 -8.63 -1.33 11.06
CA PRO A 56 -7.31 -0.78 11.36
C PRO A 56 -6.58 -0.22 10.13
N PHE A 57 -7.15 -0.35 8.93
CA PHE A 57 -6.59 0.13 7.67
C PHE A 57 -7.70 0.64 6.75
N ASP A 58 -7.38 1.58 5.86
CA ASP A 58 -8.33 2.18 4.92
C ASP A 58 -7.99 1.84 3.46
N VAL A 59 -6.78 1.33 3.17
CA VAL A 59 -6.40 0.87 1.83
C VAL A 59 -5.44 -0.32 1.89
N ILE A 60 -5.68 -1.27 0.99
CA ILE A 60 -4.78 -2.39 0.68
C ILE A 60 -4.07 -2.05 -0.62
N THR A 61 -2.77 -1.85 -0.52
CA THR A 61 -1.90 -1.58 -1.65
C THR A 61 -1.11 -2.83 -2.01
N GLU A 62 -1.09 -3.18 -3.30
CA GLU A 62 -0.25 -4.26 -3.81
C GLU A 62 0.77 -3.72 -4.81
N VAL A 63 2.02 -4.12 -4.64
CA VAL A 63 3.12 -3.79 -5.56
C VAL A 63 3.77 -5.09 -6.00
N TRP A 64 3.80 -5.34 -7.31
CA TRP A 64 4.33 -6.56 -7.88
C TRP A 64 5.65 -6.27 -8.60
N ILE A 65 6.69 -7.01 -8.24
CA ILE A 65 8.05 -6.84 -8.75
C ILE A 65 8.47 -8.16 -9.40
N LYS A 66 8.95 -8.09 -10.64
CA LYS A 66 9.36 -9.28 -11.40
C LYS A 66 10.69 -9.83 -10.91
N ASP A 67 11.66 -8.94 -10.70
CA ASP A 67 13.02 -9.28 -10.33
C ASP A 67 13.16 -9.53 -8.82
N ARG A 68 13.82 -10.62 -8.44
CA ARG A 68 13.98 -11.01 -7.04
C ARG A 68 14.93 -10.07 -6.30
N ALA A 69 16.05 -9.70 -6.92
CA ALA A 69 17.05 -8.87 -6.27
C ALA A 69 16.48 -7.46 -6.00
N ALA A 70 15.76 -6.89 -6.96
CA ALA A 70 15.03 -5.64 -6.78
C ALA A 70 14.00 -5.73 -5.64
N PHE A 71 13.24 -6.84 -5.56
CA PHE A 71 12.28 -7.05 -4.47
C PHE A 71 12.95 -7.13 -3.09
N ASP A 72 14.05 -7.88 -2.97
CA ASP A 72 14.80 -8.00 -1.71
C ASP A 72 15.38 -6.65 -1.28
N MET A 73 15.86 -5.82 -2.23
CA MET A 73 16.32 -4.46 -1.95
C MET A 73 15.19 -3.55 -1.42
N VAL A 74 13.99 -3.63 -2.01
CA VAL A 74 12.84 -2.86 -1.54
C VAL A 74 12.42 -3.30 -0.14
N LEU A 75 12.39 -4.62 0.13
CA LEU A 75 12.09 -5.14 1.46
C LEU A 75 13.09 -4.68 2.52
N ASP A 76 14.39 -4.73 2.20
CA ASP A 76 15.44 -4.27 3.11
C ASP A 76 15.33 -2.76 3.39
N ALA A 77 15.09 -1.95 2.36
CA ALA A 77 14.87 -0.51 2.50
C ALA A 77 13.65 -0.21 3.39
N MET A 78 12.53 -0.89 3.15
CA MET A 78 11.32 -0.75 3.97
C MET A 78 11.54 -1.18 5.42
N GLY A 79 12.21 -2.31 5.66
CA GLY A 79 12.53 -2.79 7.00
C GLY A 79 13.44 -1.83 7.80
N LYS A 80 14.25 -1.04 7.10
CA LYS A 80 15.10 0.01 7.68
C LYS A 80 14.43 1.39 7.72
N GLY A 81 13.21 1.52 7.21
CA GLY A 81 12.51 2.81 7.13
C GLY A 81 13.17 3.80 6.16
N ILE A 82 13.97 3.32 5.21
CA ILE A 82 14.66 4.17 4.24
C ILE A 82 13.66 4.53 3.14
N LEU A 83 13.19 5.75 3.18
CA LEU A 83 12.33 6.36 2.16
C LEU A 83 12.93 7.70 1.72
N PRO A 84 12.71 8.13 0.47
CA PRO A 84 13.04 9.48 0.03
C PRO A 84 12.36 10.55 0.91
N ASP A 85 13.04 11.68 1.14
CA ASP A 85 12.54 12.75 2.03
C ASP A 85 11.19 13.32 1.58
N ASP A 86 10.96 13.44 0.27
CA ASP A 86 9.69 13.90 -0.28
C ASP A 86 8.56 12.89 -0.04
N VAL A 87 8.84 11.59 -0.10
CA VAL A 87 7.89 10.52 0.28
C VAL A 87 7.61 10.56 1.77
N ILE A 88 8.63 10.79 2.63
CA ILE A 88 8.42 10.92 4.08
C ILE A 88 7.51 12.11 4.39
N ALA A 89 7.76 13.26 3.77
CA ALA A 89 6.96 14.46 3.96
C ALA A 89 5.53 14.28 3.46
N ASP A 90 5.36 13.60 2.32
CA ASP A 90 4.06 13.27 1.74
C ASP A 90 3.27 12.26 2.60
N GLU A 91 3.90 11.18 3.06
CA GLU A 91 3.27 10.20 3.95
C GLU A 91 2.81 10.85 5.27
N ALA A 92 3.55 11.81 5.81
CA ALA A 92 3.16 12.56 7.01
C ALA A 92 1.89 13.39 6.81
N GLN A 93 1.55 13.75 5.56
CA GLN A 93 0.30 14.43 5.25
C GLN A 93 -0.89 13.48 5.11
N LEU A 94 -0.64 12.17 4.94
CA LEU A 94 -1.66 11.24 4.46
C LEU A 94 -1.94 10.08 5.43
N PHE A 95 -0.92 9.49 6.06
CA PHE A 95 -1.04 8.23 6.79
C PHE A 95 -0.80 8.35 8.29
N ASP A 96 -1.50 7.52 9.05
CA ASP A 96 -1.07 7.10 10.39
C ASP A 96 -0.03 5.99 10.23
N ARG A 97 1.25 6.39 10.17
CA ARG A 97 2.37 5.46 9.96
C ARG A 97 2.54 4.45 11.10
N ALA A 98 2.05 4.73 12.31
CA ALA A 98 2.14 3.79 13.42
C ALA A 98 1.19 2.59 13.23
N GLN A 99 0.08 2.80 12.53
CA GLN A 99 -0.89 1.75 12.22
C GLN A 99 -0.60 1.03 10.90
N SER A 100 0.09 1.65 9.96
CA SER A 100 0.44 1.02 8.67
C SER A 100 1.33 -0.24 8.82
N ARG A 101 1.16 -1.22 7.91
CA ARG A 101 1.92 -2.48 7.88
C ARG A 101 2.44 -2.77 6.48
N PHE A 102 3.68 -3.24 6.40
CA PHE A 102 4.32 -3.70 5.17
C PHE A 102 4.53 -5.21 5.28
N CYS A 103 4.01 -5.95 4.31
CA CYS A 103 4.03 -7.40 4.30
C CYS A 103 4.66 -7.92 3.01
N ALA A 104 5.65 -8.78 3.14
CA ALA A 104 6.09 -9.62 2.03
C ALA A 104 5.06 -10.75 1.83
N MET A 105 4.60 -10.97 0.60
CA MET A 105 3.78 -12.15 0.30
C MET A 105 4.67 -13.39 0.27
N LEU A 106 4.47 -14.29 1.24
CA LEU A 106 5.29 -15.51 1.38
C LEU A 106 4.75 -16.67 0.54
N ALA A 107 3.44 -16.76 0.37
CA ALA A 107 2.75 -17.75 -0.44
C ALA A 107 1.44 -17.17 -0.98
N GLU A 108 0.98 -17.69 -2.12
CA GLU A 108 -0.28 -17.32 -2.75
C GLU A 108 -0.96 -18.59 -3.26
N HIS A 109 -2.26 -18.70 -3.01
CA HIS A 109 -3.09 -19.80 -3.47
C HIS A 109 -4.40 -19.22 -4.01
N GLU A 110 -4.68 -19.48 -5.29
CA GLU A 110 -5.94 -19.09 -5.92
C GLU A 110 -6.78 -20.34 -6.18
N THR A 111 -8.07 -20.28 -5.86
CA THR A 111 -9.03 -21.34 -6.17
C THR A 111 -10.03 -20.81 -7.19
N HIS A 112 -10.09 -21.45 -8.35
CA HIS A 112 -11.10 -21.12 -9.35
C HIS A 112 -12.46 -21.63 -8.90
N ILE A 113 -13.42 -20.73 -8.70
CA ILE A 113 -14.81 -21.06 -8.40
C ILE A 113 -15.61 -20.91 -9.70
N PRO A 114 -16.13 -22.00 -10.30
CA PRO A 114 -16.94 -21.91 -11.50
C PRO A 114 -18.22 -21.12 -11.21
N ALA A 115 -18.68 -20.34 -12.20
CA ALA A 115 -19.96 -19.64 -12.11
C ALA A 115 -21.10 -20.66 -12.01
N THR A 116 -22.06 -20.39 -11.12
CA THR A 116 -23.32 -21.12 -10.98
C THR A 116 -24.32 -20.72 -12.05
#